data_AF-A0A3A1Y9E3-F1
#
_entry.id   AF-A0A3A1Y9E3-F1
#
_cell.length_a   1.000
_cell.length_b   1.000
_cell.length_c   1.000
_cell.angle_alpha   90.00
_cell.angle_beta   90.00
_cell.angle_gamma   90.00
#
_symmetry.space_group_name_H-M   'P 1'
#
loop_
_entity.id
_entity.type
_entity.pdbx_description
1 polymer ?
#
loop_
_entity_poly.entity_id
_entity_poly.type
_entity_poly.pdbx_seq_one_letter_code
_entity_poly.pdbx_strand_id
1 'polypeptide(L)'
;MQKNFPWTIVVCGFVGLMIFGVFGLVIGILLGVYLEKKQRDNSAQNIEIYQRQVDNLAEIIGCLLRKTGNATRSAVNDAKTLFGEEISNSYPYVDIVRALERLDTAANDSSVDENISIGHLRNTMMMTQSRSGVYFLTVIIYVYCNAVRTRGDDRLYSAIFTIGSALNIPPQITAVLLMRATDYGRNQSSSQDSWRDAFTGGGYQDNSGYERQQQNSYQNYYRADAQKELQAAYDLLGVSSNVTKEELRKAKRRLQAKWHPDKAPEGKKEEYNEMSQKINAAADLISAFKGF
;
A
#
# COMPACT_ATOMS: atom_id res chain seq x y z
N MET A 1 19.27 -0.21 -24.62
CA MET A 1 19.72 1.03 -23.96
C MET A 1 19.56 2.20 -24.95
N GLN A 2 18.44 2.92 -24.92
CA GLN A 2 18.33 4.16 -25.70
C GLN A 2 19.25 5.20 -25.04
N LYS A 3 20.31 5.61 -25.75
CA LYS A 3 21.11 6.77 -25.34
C LYS A 3 20.23 8.01 -25.55
N ASN A 4 19.66 8.53 -24.48
CA ASN A 4 19.01 9.84 -24.51
C ASN A 4 20.07 10.85 -24.99
N PHE A 5 19.77 11.56 -26.06
CA PHE A 5 20.63 12.62 -26.58
C PHE A 5 20.84 13.66 -25.45
N PRO A 6 22.06 14.16 -25.20
CA PRO A 6 22.39 14.95 -24.01
C PRO A 6 21.88 16.40 -24.12
N TRP A 7 20.55 16.54 -24.21
CA TRP A 7 19.87 17.82 -24.33
C TRP A 7 20.20 18.77 -23.17
N THR A 8 20.42 18.25 -21.98
CA THR A 8 20.83 19.03 -20.80
C THR A 8 22.19 19.71 -21.00
N ILE A 9 23.17 19.01 -21.58
CA ILE A 9 24.49 19.58 -21.90
C ILE A 9 24.37 20.63 -23.01
N VAL A 10 23.59 20.34 -24.06
CA VAL A 10 23.39 21.25 -25.19
C VAL A 10 22.68 22.53 -24.75
N VAL A 11 21.61 22.41 -23.95
CA VAL A 11 20.84 23.55 -23.43
C VAL A 11 21.69 24.37 -22.46
N CYS A 12 22.42 23.75 -21.53
CA CYS A 12 23.29 24.48 -20.61
C CYS A 12 24.45 25.16 -21.33
N GLY A 13 25.04 24.51 -22.34
CA GLY A 13 26.08 25.11 -23.19
C GLY A 13 25.58 26.30 -23.99
N PHE A 14 24.37 26.22 -24.55
CA PHE A 14 23.76 27.30 -25.32
C PHE A 14 23.36 28.50 -24.44
N VAL A 15 22.77 28.24 -23.27
CA VAL A 15 22.48 29.29 -22.27
C VAL A 15 23.77 29.93 -21.76
N GLY A 16 24.82 29.13 -21.51
CA GLY A 16 26.14 29.64 -21.15
C GLY A 16 26.73 30.57 -22.22
N LEU A 17 26.63 30.17 -23.51
CA LEU A 17 27.08 30.97 -24.64
C LEU A 17 26.36 32.32 -24.74
N MET A 18 25.04 32.34 -24.48
CA MET A 18 24.24 33.58 -24.52
C MET A 18 24.61 34.58 -23.43
N ILE A 19 25.07 34.13 -22.25
CA ILE A 19 25.34 35.01 -21.10
C ILE A 19 26.79 35.50 -21.07
N PHE A 20 27.77 34.63 -21.33
CA PHE A 20 29.21 34.93 -21.17
C PHE A 20 30.05 34.59 -22.42
N GLY A 21 29.43 34.41 -23.58
CA GLY A 21 30.13 34.10 -24.84
C GLY A 21 30.88 32.77 -24.78
N VAL A 22 32.07 32.70 -25.38
CA VAL A 22 32.85 31.45 -25.49
C VAL A 22 33.28 30.87 -24.13
N PHE A 23 33.56 31.71 -23.12
CA PHE A 23 33.86 31.24 -21.76
C PHE A 23 32.62 30.71 -21.06
N GLY A 24 31.46 31.33 -21.31
CA GLY A 24 30.18 30.86 -20.84
C GLY A 24 29.77 29.50 -21.42
N LEU A 25 30.13 29.22 -22.68
CA LEU A 25 29.91 27.90 -23.29
C LEU A 25 30.67 26.80 -22.53
N VAL A 26 31.93 27.04 -22.17
CA VAL A 26 32.74 26.06 -21.43
C VAL A 26 32.14 25.79 -20.05
N ILE A 27 31.76 26.85 -19.33
CA ILE A 27 31.12 26.73 -18.01
C ILE A 27 29.76 26.03 -18.11
N GLY A 28 28.95 26.38 -19.11
CA GLY A 28 27.64 25.79 -19.35
C GLY A 28 27.70 24.30 -19.69
N ILE A 29 28.68 23.87 -20.51
CA ILE A 29 28.92 22.46 -20.80
C ILE A 29 29.35 21.70 -19.54
N LEU A 30 30.26 22.26 -18.74
CA LEU A 30 30.69 21.65 -17.47
C LEU A 30 29.53 21.52 -16.48
N LEU A 31 28.68 22.55 -16.36
CA LEU A 31 27.50 22.52 -15.51
C LEU A 31 26.47 21.50 -16.01
N GLY A 32 26.28 21.40 -17.33
CA GLY A 32 25.41 20.41 -17.96
C GLY A 32 25.86 18.97 -17.69
N VAL A 33 27.16 18.69 -17.81
CA VAL A 33 27.75 17.38 -17.48
C VAL A 33 27.57 17.05 -15.98
N TYR A 34 27.78 18.04 -15.11
CA TYR A 34 27.58 17.86 -13.67
C TYR A 34 26.11 17.58 -13.31
N LEU A 35 25.18 18.34 -13.90
CA LEU A 35 23.74 18.13 -13.70
C LEU A 35 23.27 16.80 -14.27
N GLU A 36 23.75 16.41 -15.45
CA GLU A 36 23.41 15.13 -16.06
C GLU A 36 23.95 13.96 -15.25
N LYS A 37 25.18 14.07 -14.72
CA LYS A 37 25.74 13.08 -13.78
C LYS A 37 24.88 12.99 -12.52
N LYS A 38 24.54 14.12 -11.89
CA LYS A 38 23.69 14.16 -10.69
C LYS A 38 22.27 13.62 -10.95
N GLN A 39 21.68 13.94 -12.10
CA GLN A 39 20.36 13.45 -12.49
C GLN A 39 20.37 11.96 -12.82
N ARG A 40 21.44 11.48 -13.45
CA ARG A 40 21.66 10.06 -13.75
C ARG A 40 21.89 9.25 -12.49
N ASP A 41 22.71 9.75 -11.55
CA ASP A 41 22.96 9.11 -10.27
C ASP A 41 21.68 9.04 -9.42
N ASN A 42 20.91 10.13 -9.36
CA ASN A 42 19.60 10.12 -8.69
C ASN A 42 18.58 9.18 -9.36
N SER A 43 18.58 9.10 -10.69
CA SER A 43 17.68 8.21 -11.44
C SER A 43 18.05 6.73 -11.25
N ALA A 44 19.35 6.41 -11.29
CA ALA A 44 19.87 5.07 -11.05
C ALA A 44 19.59 4.60 -9.61
N GLN A 45 19.79 5.48 -8.63
CA GLN A 45 19.48 5.21 -7.23
C GLN A 45 17.99 4.93 -7.02
N ASN A 46 17.10 5.69 -7.67
CA ASN A 46 15.67 5.45 -7.61
C ASN A 46 15.27 4.11 -8.25
N ILE A 47 15.86 3.75 -9.40
CA ILE A 47 15.61 2.46 -10.08
C ILE A 47 16.05 1.30 -9.18
N GLU A 48 17.19 1.40 -8.51
CA GLU A 48 17.67 0.36 -7.60
C GLU A 48 16.74 0.20 -6.38
N ILE A 49 16.21 1.30 -5.84
CA ILE A 49 15.24 1.23 -4.73
C ILE A 49 13.94 0.56 -5.19
N TYR A 50 13.44 0.89 -6.39
CA TYR A 50 12.26 0.23 -6.95
C TYR A 50 12.50 -1.26 -7.22
N GLN A 51 13.67 -1.64 -7.72
CA GLN A 51 14.05 -3.05 -7.88
C GLN A 51 13.99 -3.78 -6.54
N ARG A 52 14.56 -3.18 -5.48
CA ARG A 52 14.53 -3.78 -4.14
C ARG A 52 13.10 -3.90 -3.61
N GLN A 53 12.23 -2.92 -3.85
CA GLN A 53 10.81 -3.01 -3.44
C GLN A 53 10.12 -4.20 -4.11
N VAL A 54 10.29 -4.35 -5.43
CA VAL A 54 9.70 -5.44 -6.20
C VAL A 54 10.28 -6.80 -5.79
N ASP A 55 11.60 -6.89 -5.61
CA ASP A 55 12.27 -8.11 -5.14
C ASP A 55 11.70 -8.58 -3.78
N ASN A 56 11.58 -7.66 -2.81
CA ASN A 56 11.03 -7.98 -1.51
C ASN A 56 9.54 -8.37 -1.59
N LEU A 57 8.77 -7.72 -2.46
CA LEU A 57 7.36 -8.05 -2.68
C LEU A 57 7.18 -9.47 -3.23
N ALA A 58 8.02 -9.84 -4.20
CA ALA A 58 8.08 -11.18 -4.76
C ALA A 58 8.42 -12.24 -3.70
N GLU A 59 9.42 -11.98 -2.87
CA GLU A 59 9.82 -12.88 -1.77
C GLU A 59 8.69 -13.07 -0.75
N ILE A 60 7.99 -12.00 -0.38
CA ILE A 60 6.86 -12.06 0.55
C ILE A 60 5.73 -12.93 -0.03
N ILE A 61 5.40 -12.79 -1.31
CA ILE A 61 4.37 -13.60 -1.97
C ILE A 61 4.78 -15.08 -2.00
N GLY A 62 6.04 -15.38 -2.34
CA GLY A 62 6.56 -16.74 -2.33
C GLY A 62 6.52 -17.37 -0.93
N CYS A 63 7.00 -16.65 0.08
CA CYS A 63 6.92 -17.08 1.49
C CYS A 63 5.48 -17.29 1.94
N LEU A 64 4.55 -16.42 1.55
CA LEU A 64 3.14 -16.52 1.89
C LEU A 64 2.53 -17.81 1.30
N LEU A 65 2.77 -18.10 0.02
CA LEU A 65 2.35 -19.36 -0.62
C LEU A 65 2.91 -20.58 0.12
N ARG A 66 4.17 -20.52 0.53
CA ARG A 66 4.84 -21.59 1.28
C ARG A 66 4.20 -21.81 2.65
N LYS A 67 4.04 -20.75 3.45
CA LYS A 67 3.52 -20.79 4.83
C LYS A 67 2.07 -21.23 4.91
N THR A 68 1.25 -20.86 3.93
CA THR A 68 -0.16 -21.29 3.91
C THR A 68 -0.32 -22.74 3.45
N GLY A 69 0.73 -23.34 2.88
CA GLY A 69 0.72 -24.69 2.31
C GLY A 69 0.19 -24.73 0.87
N ASN A 70 0.10 -23.58 0.20
CA ASN A 70 -0.44 -23.42 -1.15
C ASN A 70 0.64 -23.23 -2.23
N ALA A 71 1.92 -23.47 -1.91
CA ALA A 71 3.05 -23.44 -2.84
C ALA A 71 3.04 -24.64 -3.80
N THR A 72 1.93 -24.85 -4.51
CA THR A 72 1.86 -25.81 -5.61
C THR A 72 2.53 -25.21 -6.84
N ARG A 73 3.09 -26.06 -7.71
CA ARG A 73 3.73 -25.62 -8.97
C ARG A 73 2.79 -24.76 -9.83
N SER A 74 1.50 -25.07 -9.83
CA SER A 74 0.49 -24.27 -10.54
C SER A 74 0.30 -22.90 -9.89
N ALA A 75 0.10 -22.85 -8.57
CA ALA A 75 -0.10 -21.58 -7.87
C ALA A 75 1.12 -20.67 -7.95
N VAL A 76 2.34 -21.23 -7.89
CA VAL A 76 3.58 -20.44 -8.04
C VAL A 76 3.69 -19.87 -9.46
N ASN A 77 3.39 -20.65 -10.50
CA ASN A 77 3.40 -20.15 -11.88
C ASN A 77 2.30 -19.10 -12.14
N ASP A 78 1.09 -19.31 -11.62
CA ASP A 78 -0.01 -18.35 -11.72
C ASP A 78 0.35 -17.05 -10.98
N ALA A 79 0.96 -17.14 -9.79
CA ALA A 79 1.45 -15.99 -9.05
C ALA A 79 2.54 -15.23 -9.81
N LYS A 80 3.50 -15.92 -10.43
CA LYS A 80 4.54 -15.31 -11.27
C LYS A 80 3.93 -14.53 -12.45
N THR A 81 2.91 -15.11 -13.09
CA THR A 81 2.24 -14.46 -14.23
C THR A 81 1.52 -13.19 -13.79
N LEU A 82 0.68 -13.28 -12.76
CA LEU A 82 -0.09 -12.15 -12.22
C LEU A 82 0.81 -11.04 -11.66
N PHE A 83 1.85 -11.42 -10.93
CA PHE A 83 2.84 -10.49 -10.40
C PHE A 83 3.62 -9.81 -11.52
N GLY A 84 4.04 -10.58 -12.53
CA GLY A 84 4.72 -10.09 -13.71
C GLY A 84 3.92 -9.00 -14.43
N GLU A 85 2.62 -9.24 -14.63
CA GLU A 85 1.71 -8.30 -15.29
C GLU A 85 1.52 -7.02 -14.46
N GLU A 86 1.18 -7.15 -13.18
CA GLU A 86 0.92 -6.01 -12.29
C GLU A 86 2.15 -5.10 -12.14
N ILE A 87 3.34 -5.71 -11.97
CA ILE A 87 4.59 -4.98 -11.81
C ILE A 87 5.10 -4.41 -13.12
N SER A 88 4.96 -5.10 -14.25
CA SER A 88 5.39 -4.54 -15.54
C SER A 88 4.60 -3.28 -15.90
N ASN A 89 3.31 -3.24 -15.54
CA ASN A 89 2.46 -2.06 -15.71
C ASN A 89 2.84 -0.92 -14.75
N SER A 90 3.24 -1.26 -13.53
CA SER A 90 3.50 -0.28 -12.46
C SER A 90 4.95 0.21 -12.40
N TYR A 91 5.91 -0.59 -12.86
CA TYR A 91 7.35 -0.40 -12.76
C TYR A 91 8.07 -0.82 -14.07
N PRO A 92 7.95 -0.04 -15.16
CA PRO A 92 8.43 -0.42 -16.49
C PRO A 92 9.97 -0.53 -16.62
N TYR A 93 10.73 -0.07 -15.62
CA TYR A 93 12.19 -0.06 -15.62
C TYR A 93 12.82 -1.11 -14.70
N VAL A 94 12.00 -1.96 -14.06
CA VAL A 94 12.45 -3.00 -13.13
C VAL A 94 12.73 -4.30 -13.88
N ASP A 95 13.78 -5.00 -13.47
CA ASP A 95 14.07 -6.36 -13.93
C ASP A 95 13.08 -7.32 -13.26
N ILE A 96 11.99 -7.58 -13.98
CA ILE A 96 10.93 -8.46 -13.53
C ILE A 96 11.39 -9.93 -13.46
N VAL A 97 12.32 -10.35 -14.32
CA VAL A 97 12.78 -11.74 -14.38
C VAL A 97 13.44 -12.12 -13.06
N ARG A 98 14.31 -11.23 -12.57
CA ARG A 98 14.95 -11.37 -11.26
C ARG A 98 13.93 -11.49 -10.11
N ALA A 99 12.88 -10.68 -10.12
CA ALA A 99 11.85 -10.74 -9.07
C ALA A 99 11.04 -12.04 -9.16
N LEU A 100 10.71 -12.51 -10.36
CA LEU A 100 10.01 -13.79 -10.56
C LEU A 100 10.83 -15.00 -10.12
N GLU A 101 12.16 -14.95 -10.24
CA GLU A 101 13.07 -15.97 -9.73
C GLU A 101 13.11 -15.97 -8.19
N ARG A 102 13.11 -14.78 -7.58
CA ARG A 102 13.04 -14.66 -6.11
C ARG A 102 11.72 -15.16 -5.53
N LEU A 103 10.60 -14.90 -6.22
CA LEU A 103 9.29 -15.44 -5.83
C LEU A 103 9.31 -16.98 -5.81
N ASP A 104 9.80 -17.58 -6.90
CA ASP A 104 9.90 -19.03 -7.03
C ASP A 104 10.84 -19.64 -5.98
N THR A 105 11.99 -18.99 -5.75
CA THR A 105 12.94 -19.40 -4.71
C THR A 105 12.29 -19.36 -3.32
N ALA A 106 11.65 -18.24 -2.96
CA ALA A 106 10.98 -18.07 -1.67
C ALA A 106 9.83 -19.06 -1.47
N ALA A 107 9.14 -19.46 -2.54
CA ALA A 107 8.08 -20.46 -2.47
C ALA A 107 8.61 -21.87 -2.14
N ASN A 108 9.84 -22.21 -2.55
CA ASN A 108 10.41 -23.55 -2.42
C ASN A 108 11.47 -23.69 -1.31
N ASP A 109 12.12 -22.61 -0.89
CA ASP A 109 13.21 -22.63 0.08
C ASP A 109 12.76 -22.11 1.45
N SER A 110 12.70 -22.99 2.45
CA SER A 110 12.28 -22.65 3.82
C SER A 110 13.25 -21.74 4.57
N SER A 111 14.49 -21.56 4.09
CA SER A 111 15.49 -20.68 4.70
C SER A 111 15.18 -19.20 4.50
N VAL A 112 14.34 -18.85 3.51
CA VAL A 112 13.95 -17.47 3.24
C VAL A 112 12.99 -16.98 4.33
N ASP A 113 13.41 -15.96 5.07
CA ASP A 113 12.62 -15.31 6.11
C ASP A 113 11.92 -14.04 5.58
N GLU A 114 10.60 -14.10 5.49
CA GLU A 114 9.78 -12.97 5.05
C GLU A 114 9.93 -11.73 5.95
N ASN A 115 10.28 -11.88 7.23
CA ASN A 115 10.44 -10.73 8.12
C ASN A 115 11.57 -9.80 7.67
N ILE A 116 12.62 -10.38 7.09
CA ILE A 116 13.75 -9.64 6.51
C ILE A 116 13.26 -8.85 5.31
N SER A 117 12.55 -9.50 4.39
CA SER A 117 12.00 -8.87 3.17
C SER A 117 10.97 -7.79 3.52
N ILE A 118 10.11 -8.01 4.52
CA ILE A 118 9.14 -7.02 5.02
C ILE A 118 9.86 -5.81 5.62
N GLY A 119 10.90 -6.03 6.42
CA GLY A 119 11.72 -4.97 7.00
C GLY A 119 12.40 -4.12 5.94
N HIS A 120 12.98 -4.75 4.91
CA HIS A 120 13.57 -4.04 3.78
C HIS A 120 12.53 -3.29 2.95
N LEU A 121 11.36 -3.88 2.69
CA LEU A 121 10.26 -3.22 2.01
C LEU A 121 9.80 -1.98 2.77
N ARG A 122 9.62 -2.08 4.09
CA ARG A 122 9.26 -0.94 4.94
C ARG A 122 10.28 0.18 4.86
N ASN A 123 11.57 -0.15 4.99
CA ASN A 123 12.64 0.86 4.98
C ASN A 123 12.76 1.55 3.61
N THR A 124 12.60 0.78 2.51
CA THR A 124 12.64 1.34 1.16
C THR A 124 11.45 2.23 0.84
N MET A 125 10.27 1.95 1.39
CA MET A 125 9.11 2.86 1.30
C MET A 125 9.36 4.20 1.98
N MET A 126 10.02 4.22 3.15
CA MET A 126 10.34 5.48 3.83
C MET A 126 11.34 6.35 3.05
N MET A 127 12.15 5.72 2.18
CA MET A 127 13.11 6.41 1.32
C MET A 127 12.47 6.98 0.03
N THR A 128 11.24 6.59 -0.30
CA THR A 128 10.56 6.99 -1.55
C THR A 128 9.16 7.52 -1.28
N GLN A 129 8.82 8.73 -1.72
CA GLN A 129 7.44 9.26 -1.61
C GLN A 129 6.41 8.60 -2.55
N SER A 130 6.80 7.57 -3.29
CA SER A 130 6.09 7.15 -4.51
C SER A 130 4.82 6.32 -4.26
N ARG A 131 4.84 5.36 -3.31
CA ARG A 131 3.70 4.45 -3.06
C ARG A 131 3.61 4.06 -1.59
N SER A 132 2.38 3.96 -1.06
CA SER A 132 2.10 3.61 0.34
C SER A 132 2.12 2.10 0.56
N GLY A 133 2.38 1.65 1.80
CA GLY A 133 2.32 0.23 2.18
C GLY A 133 1.01 -0.46 1.84
N VAL A 134 -0.10 0.31 1.79
CA VAL A 134 -1.43 -0.15 1.38
C VAL A 134 -1.42 -0.71 -0.05
N TYR A 135 -0.69 -0.07 -0.98
CA TYR A 135 -0.57 -0.56 -2.36
C TYR A 135 0.12 -1.93 -2.39
N PHE A 136 1.28 -2.06 -1.74
CA PHE A 136 2.02 -3.32 -1.70
C PHE A 136 1.21 -4.44 -1.05
N LEU A 137 0.51 -4.16 0.06
CA LEU A 137 -0.37 -5.13 0.70
C LEU A 137 -1.52 -5.56 -0.22
N THR A 138 -2.08 -4.63 -1.00
CA THR A 138 -3.13 -4.93 -1.98
C THR A 138 -2.61 -5.86 -3.08
N VAL A 139 -1.39 -5.63 -3.59
CA VAL A 139 -0.77 -6.51 -4.60
C VAL A 139 -0.53 -7.90 -4.03
N ILE A 140 -0.01 -8.01 -2.80
CA ILE A 140 0.21 -9.32 -2.13
C ILE A 140 -1.10 -10.09 -2.05
N ILE A 141 -2.17 -9.46 -1.56
CA ILE A 141 -3.49 -10.11 -1.41
C ILE A 141 -4.04 -10.50 -2.78
N TYR A 142 -3.99 -9.60 -3.76
CA TYR A 142 -4.50 -9.83 -5.11
C TYR A 142 -3.80 -11.00 -5.79
N VAL A 143 -2.45 -10.99 -5.83
CA VAL A 143 -1.66 -12.04 -6.48
C VAL A 143 -1.91 -13.37 -5.80
N TYR A 144 -1.87 -13.42 -4.47
CA TYR A 144 -2.09 -14.67 -3.72
C TYR A 144 -3.48 -15.26 -3.97
N CYS A 145 -4.55 -14.46 -3.82
CA CYS A 145 -5.91 -14.98 -3.89
C CYS A 145 -6.25 -15.50 -5.28
N ASN A 146 -5.81 -14.81 -6.32
CA ASN A 146 -6.04 -15.23 -7.70
C ASN A 146 -5.16 -16.43 -8.08
N ALA A 147 -3.90 -16.49 -7.64
CA ALA A 147 -3.00 -17.60 -7.92
C ALA A 147 -3.44 -18.91 -7.25
N VAL A 148 -3.88 -18.83 -5.99
CA VAL A 148 -4.37 -20.00 -5.24
C VAL A 148 -5.84 -20.30 -5.56
N ARG A 149 -6.55 -19.37 -6.22
CA ARG A 149 -8.00 -19.43 -6.50
C ARG A 149 -8.81 -19.63 -5.22
N THR A 150 -8.37 -18.96 -4.16
CA THR A 150 -9.00 -19.00 -2.84
C THR A 150 -9.77 -17.71 -2.58
N ARG A 151 -10.86 -17.83 -1.82
CA ARG A 151 -11.56 -16.69 -1.24
C ARG A 151 -11.07 -16.35 0.17
N GLY A 152 -9.86 -16.79 0.51
CA GLY A 152 -9.19 -16.54 1.79
C GLY A 152 -9.43 -17.65 2.82
N ASP A 153 -8.38 -17.92 3.60
CA ASP A 153 -8.35 -18.89 4.69
C ASP A 153 -7.72 -18.28 5.94
N ASP A 154 -7.89 -18.92 7.11
CA ASP A 154 -7.40 -18.40 8.39
C ASP A 154 -5.88 -18.17 8.38
N ARG A 155 -5.14 -19.01 7.65
CA ARG A 155 -3.69 -18.88 7.48
C ARG A 155 -3.35 -17.63 6.69
N LEU A 156 -4.00 -17.38 5.55
CA LEU A 156 -3.83 -16.13 4.81
C LEU A 156 -4.15 -14.92 5.69
N TYR A 157 -5.29 -14.93 6.40
CA TYR A 157 -5.69 -13.78 7.20
C TYR A 157 -4.63 -13.45 8.26
N SER A 158 -4.17 -14.44 9.02
CA SER A 158 -3.14 -14.26 10.04
C SER A 158 -1.82 -13.70 9.46
N ALA A 159 -1.40 -14.21 8.30
CA ALA A 159 -0.20 -13.74 7.63
C ALA A 159 -0.36 -12.30 7.11
N ILE A 160 -1.50 -11.95 6.51
CA ILE A 160 -1.78 -10.61 6.00
C ILE A 160 -1.87 -9.58 7.13
N PHE A 161 -2.42 -9.91 8.29
CA PHE A 161 -2.39 -9.03 9.47
C PHE A 161 -0.96 -8.84 9.99
N THR A 162 -0.15 -9.90 10.00
CA THR A 162 1.26 -9.82 10.40
C THR A 162 2.03 -8.90 9.45
N ILE A 163 1.93 -9.12 8.14
CA ILE A 163 2.56 -8.28 7.11
C ILE A 163 2.05 -6.83 7.20
N GLY A 164 0.74 -6.64 7.34
CA GLY A 164 0.13 -5.32 7.47
C GLY A 164 0.69 -4.54 8.66
N SER A 165 0.75 -5.16 9.84
CA SER A 165 1.31 -4.54 11.04
C SER A 165 2.80 -4.19 10.87
N ALA A 166 3.57 -5.06 10.24
CA ALA A 166 4.99 -4.84 9.99
C ALA A 166 5.25 -3.73 8.96
N LEU A 167 4.30 -3.47 8.06
CA LEU A 167 4.31 -2.32 7.13
C LEU A 167 3.74 -1.03 7.76
N ASN A 168 3.45 -1.01 9.07
CA ASN A 168 2.78 0.08 9.78
C ASN A 168 1.38 0.42 9.22
N ILE A 169 0.67 -0.58 8.73
CA ILE A 169 -0.71 -0.43 8.26
C ILE A 169 -1.64 -0.72 9.44
N PRO A 170 -2.55 0.20 9.79
CA PRO A 170 -3.55 -0.03 10.83
C PRO A 170 -4.39 -1.29 10.53
N PRO A 171 -4.67 -2.14 11.53
CA PRO A 171 -5.42 -3.40 11.33
C PRO A 171 -6.77 -3.22 10.64
N GLN A 172 -7.42 -2.08 10.86
CA GLN A 172 -8.71 -1.72 10.27
C GLN A 172 -8.60 -1.63 8.75
N ILE A 173 -7.51 -1.04 8.25
CA ILE A 173 -7.25 -0.92 6.80
C ILE A 173 -6.95 -2.29 6.22
N THR A 174 -6.14 -3.10 6.90
CA THR A 174 -5.86 -4.48 6.50
C THR A 174 -7.13 -5.33 6.40
N ALA A 175 -8.04 -5.18 7.37
CA ALA A 175 -9.34 -5.86 7.38
C ALA A 175 -10.21 -5.45 6.18
N VAL A 176 -10.26 -4.16 5.84
CA VAL A 176 -11.00 -3.66 4.66
C VAL A 176 -10.42 -4.22 3.36
N LEU A 177 -9.09 -4.27 3.23
CA LEU A 177 -8.43 -4.86 2.06
C LEU A 177 -8.75 -6.35 1.91
N LEU A 178 -8.72 -7.10 3.02
CA LEU A 178 -9.14 -8.49 3.04
C LEU A 178 -10.62 -8.64 2.66
N MET A 179 -11.51 -7.85 3.24
CA MET A 179 -12.95 -7.88 2.92
C MET A 179 -13.23 -7.60 1.43
N ARG A 180 -12.44 -6.72 0.80
CA ARG A 180 -12.59 -6.41 -0.63
C ARG A 180 -12.14 -7.54 -1.54
N ALA A 181 -11.07 -8.24 -1.17
CA ALA A 181 -10.43 -9.24 -2.02
C ALA A 181 -10.84 -10.69 -1.70
N THR A 182 -11.46 -10.92 -0.54
CA THR A 182 -11.73 -12.26 0.01
C THR A 182 -13.10 -12.31 0.69
N ASP A 183 -13.57 -13.50 1.03
CA ASP A 183 -14.78 -13.72 1.83
C ASP A 183 -14.50 -13.49 3.34
N TYR A 184 -13.52 -12.65 3.68
CA TYR A 184 -13.17 -12.29 5.05
C TYR A 184 -14.39 -11.70 5.77
N GLY A 185 -14.87 -12.44 6.78
CA GLY A 185 -16.09 -12.11 7.53
C GLY A 185 -17.41 -12.60 6.91
N ARG A 186 -17.39 -13.33 5.79
CA ARG A 186 -18.58 -13.79 5.03
C ARG A 186 -19.10 -15.18 5.45
N ASN A 187 -18.33 -15.97 6.20
CA ASN A 187 -18.74 -17.29 6.72
C ASN A 187 -19.74 -17.23 7.90
N GLN A 188 -20.61 -16.22 7.93
CA GLN A 188 -21.91 -16.29 8.59
C GLN A 188 -22.98 -16.40 7.48
N SER A 189 -23.13 -17.64 7.01
CA SER A 189 -24.29 -18.20 6.29
C SER A 189 -24.47 -17.84 4.81
N SER A 190 -24.22 -18.84 3.97
CA SER A 190 -24.55 -18.86 2.54
C SER A 190 -26.04 -19.11 2.32
N SER A 191 -26.76 -18.11 1.82
CA SER A 191 -27.82 -18.26 0.83
C SER A 191 -27.98 -16.91 0.13
N GLN A 192 -27.70 -16.93 -1.17
CA GLN A 192 -27.90 -15.89 -2.18
C GLN A 192 -29.26 -15.20 -1.93
N ASP A 193 -29.33 -13.92 -1.54
CA ASP A 193 -29.24 -12.78 -2.45
C ASP A 193 -28.95 -11.42 -1.76
N SER A 194 -28.27 -10.58 -2.54
CA SER A 194 -28.36 -9.11 -2.56
C SER A 194 -27.90 -8.29 -1.35
N TRP A 195 -26.62 -7.90 -1.36
CA TRP A 195 -26.13 -6.71 -0.62
C TRP A 195 -26.73 -5.37 -1.11
N ARG A 196 -27.76 -5.35 -2.01
CA ARG A 196 -28.47 -4.12 -2.40
C ARG A 196 -29.59 -3.72 -1.41
N ASP A 197 -30.08 -4.62 -0.55
CA ASP A 197 -31.37 -4.39 0.15
C ASP A 197 -31.27 -4.18 1.68
N ALA A 198 -30.07 -4.15 2.27
CA ALA A 198 -29.89 -3.90 3.71
C ALA A 198 -30.16 -2.42 4.14
N PHE A 199 -30.75 -1.60 3.28
CA PHE A 199 -31.23 -0.24 3.59
C PHE A 199 -32.75 -0.14 3.75
N THR A 200 -33.54 -1.22 3.60
CA THR A 200 -35.01 -1.15 3.70
C THR A 200 -35.65 -2.37 4.36
N GLY A 201 -36.08 -2.21 5.61
CA GLY A 201 -37.35 -2.73 6.16
C GLY A 201 -37.61 -4.24 6.34
N GLY A 202 -37.42 -4.72 7.57
CA GLY A 202 -38.42 -5.48 8.37
C GLY A 202 -38.82 -6.93 8.01
N GLY A 203 -38.77 -7.82 9.01
CA GLY A 203 -39.65 -9.01 9.12
C GLY A 203 -38.95 -10.34 9.40
N TYR A 204 -39.30 -10.96 10.54
CA TYR A 204 -38.80 -12.25 11.08
C TYR A 204 -39.32 -13.50 10.34
N GLN A 205 -38.57 -14.62 10.43
CA GLN A 205 -38.97 -15.97 10.95
C GLN A 205 -37.93 -17.05 10.51
N ASP A 206 -37.02 -17.51 11.40
CA ASP A 206 -36.99 -18.80 12.15
C ASP A 206 -36.72 -20.05 11.25
N ASN A 207 -35.83 -21.03 11.49
CA ASN A 207 -35.33 -21.66 12.71
C ASN A 207 -34.09 -22.58 12.42
N SER A 208 -33.14 -22.64 13.38
CA SER A 208 -32.37 -23.81 13.90
C SER A 208 -31.44 -24.69 12.99
N GLY A 209 -30.22 -25.10 13.40
CA GLY A 209 -29.65 -25.09 14.74
C GLY A 209 -28.17 -25.54 14.87
N TYR A 210 -27.68 -25.31 16.09
CA TYR A 210 -26.58 -25.94 16.85
C TYR A 210 -25.27 -26.31 16.15
N GLU A 211 -24.31 -25.38 16.18
CA GLU A 211 -22.89 -25.63 16.52
C GLU A 211 -22.12 -24.30 16.59
N ARG A 212 -21.06 -24.24 17.42
CA ARG A 212 -20.10 -23.12 17.65
C ARG A 212 -20.38 -22.17 18.82
N GLN A 213 -20.02 -22.62 20.02
CA GLN A 213 -19.87 -21.75 21.19
C GLN A 213 -18.42 -21.32 21.48
N GLN A 214 -17.43 -21.62 20.63
CA GLN A 214 -16.01 -21.31 20.92
C GLN A 214 -15.31 -20.29 20.01
N GLN A 215 -15.97 -19.73 18.98
CA GLN A 215 -15.32 -18.79 18.04
C GLN A 215 -15.72 -17.31 18.17
N ASN A 216 -16.67 -16.97 19.04
CA ASN A 216 -17.27 -15.62 19.07
C ASN A 216 -16.48 -14.55 19.85
N SER A 217 -15.42 -14.89 20.59
CA SER A 217 -14.78 -13.92 21.48
C SER A 217 -13.77 -12.98 20.80
N TYR A 218 -13.10 -13.43 19.74
CA TYR A 218 -12.10 -12.60 19.04
C TYR A 218 -12.73 -11.70 17.97
N GLN A 219 -13.79 -12.18 17.30
CA GLN A 219 -14.42 -11.46 16.19
C GLN A 219 -15.28 -10.27 16.65
N ASN A 220 -15.87 -10.34 17.85
CA ASN A 220 -16.70 -9.27 18.39
C ASN A 220 -15.87 -8.08 18.93
N TYR A 221 -14.67 -8.36 19.44
CA TYR A 221 -13.74 -7.32 19.93
C TYR A 221 -13.26 -6.42 18.78
N TYR A 222 -12.80 -7.00 17.67
CA TYR A 222 -12.27 -6.23 16.54
C TYR A 222 -13.36 -5.49 15.73
N ARG A 223 -14.59 -6.03 15.66
CA ARG A 223 -15.70 -5.37 14.95
C ARG A 223 -16.24 -4.16 15.72
N ALA A 224 -16.36 -4.28 17.04
CA ALA A 224 -16.78 -3.18 17.89
C ALA A 224 -15.74 -2.04 17.92
N ASP A 225 -14.45 -2.39 17.96
CA ASP A 225 -13.36 -1.41 18.00
C ASP A 225 -13.20 -0.66 16.67
N ALA A 226 -13.23 -1.38 15.54
CA ALA A 226 -13.17 -0.75 14.22
C ALA A 226 -14.37 0.18 13.93
N GLN A 227 -15.56 -0.20 14.39
CA GLN A 227 -16.75 0.68 14.30
C GLN A 227 -16.60 1.93 15.18
N LYS A 228 -16.04 1.77 16.39
CA LYS A 228 -15.79 2.86 17.32
C LYS A 228 -14.74 3.84 16.80
N GLU A 229 -13.66 3.34 16.19
CA GLU A 229 -12.62 4.18 15.60
C GLU A 229 -13.07 4.88 14.32
N LEU A 230 -13.85 4.21 13.48
CA LEU A 230 -14.45 4.83 12.30
C LEU A 230 -15.42 5.95 12.72
N GLN A 231 -16.23 5.72 13.76
CA GLN A 231 -17.09 6.76 14.32
C GLN A 231 -16.26 7.92 14.87
N ALA A 232 -15.21 7.64 15.64
CA ALA A 232 -14.30 8.66 16.14
C ALA A 232 -13.62 9.46 15.01
N ALA A 233 -13.31 8.83 13.87
CA ALA A 233 -12.76 9.49 12.70
C ALA A 233 -13.78 10.45 12.04
N TYR A 234 -15.05 10.04 11.93
CA TYR A 234 -16.14 10.89 11.46
C TYR A 234 -16.36 12.09 12.38
N ASP A 235 -16.35 11.85 13.70
CA ASP A 235 -16.55 12.88 14.71
C ASP A 235 -15.37 13.88 14.73
N LEU A 236 -14.13 13.39 14.62
CA LEU A 236 -12.92 14.22 14.59
C LEU A 236 -12.90 15.14 13.36
N LEU A 237 -13.28 14.62 12.20
CA LEU A 237 -13.31 15.39 10.95
C LEU A 237 -14.58 16.24 10.81
N GLY A 238 -15.61 15.96 11.63
CA GLY A 238 -16.91 16.61 11.59
C GLY A 238 -17.64 16.35 10.27
N VAL A 239 -17.51 15.14 9.74
CA VAL A 239 -18.11 14.72 8.46
C VAL A 239 -19.05 13.53 8.69
N SER A 240 -20.13 13.47 7.92
CA SER A 240 -21.13 12.41 8.08
C SER A 240 -20.63 11.08 7.51
N SER A 241 -21.28 9.99 7.91
CA SER A 241 -21.04 8.66 7.35
C SER A 241 -21.31 8.55 5.85
N ASN A 242 -21.95 9.55 5.22
CA ASN A 242 -22.16 9.64 3.78
C ASN A 242 -21.21 10.61 3.05
N VAL A 243 -20.08 10.97 3.67
CA VAL A 243 -19.13 11.93 3.09
C VAL A 243 -18.62 11.52 1.71
N THR A 244 -18.59 12.47 0.78
CA THR A 244 -18.00 12.32 -0.55
C THR A 244 -16.49 12.60 -0.53
N LYS A 245 -15.76 12.14 -1.57
CA LYS A 245 -14.30 12.37 -1.70
C LYS A 245 -13.92 13.86 -1.60
N GLU A 246 -14.72 14.73 -2.19
CA GLU A 246 -14.45 16.17 -2.18
C GLU A 246 -14.70 16.80 -0.81
N GLU A 247 -15.78 16.40 -0.14
CA GLU A 247 -16.11 16.86 1.22
C GLU A 247 -15.07 16.40 2.24
N LEU A 248 -14.58 15.17 2.12
CA LEU A 248 -13.50 14.64 2.96
C LEU A 248 -12.21 15.45 2.78
N ARG A 249 -11.83 15.76 1.54
CA ARG A 249 -10.65 16.59 1.25
C ARG A 249 -10.81 18.01 1.79
N LYS A 250 -12.01 18.60 1.67
CA LYS A 250 -12.32 19.93 2.18
C LYS A 250 -12.26 19.98 3.70
N ALA A 251 -12.82 18.98 4.39
CA ALA A 251 -12.77 18.86 5.84
C ALA A 251 -11.34 18.69 6.36
N LYS A 252 -10.55 17.81 5.73
CA LYS A 252 -9.12 17.62 6.03
C LYS A 252 -8.34 18.93 5.92
N ARG A 253 -8.50 19.66 4.80
CA ARG A 253 -7.81 20.94 4.56
C ARG A 253 -8.16 22.00 5.62
N ARG A 254 -9.43 22.09 6.00
CA ARG A 254 -9.91 23.03 7.03
C ARG A 254 -9.28 22.76 8.39
N LEU A 255 -9.23 21.49 8.80
CA LEU A 255 -8.69 21.10 10.10
C LEU A 255 -7.16 21.19 10.15
N GLN A 256 -6.47 20.82 9.08
CA GLN A 256 -5.01 21.02 8.98
C GLN A 256 -4.63 22.50 9.02
N ALA A 257 -5.41 23.39 8.41
CA ALA A 257 -5.15 24.83 8.46
C ALA A 257 -5.33 25.44 9.86
N LYS A 258 -6.13 24.79 10.72
CA LYS A 258 -6.38 25.17 12.12
C LYS A 258 -5.34 24.60 13.07
N TRP A 259 -4.90 23.36 12.84
CA TRP A 259 -3.95 22.62 13.68
C TRP A 259 -2.55 22.52 13.05
N HIS A 260 -2.18 23.47 12.20
CA HIS A 260 -0.86 23.48 11.56
C HIS A 260 0.22 23.78 12.61
N PRO A 261 1.33 23.02 12.67
CA PRO A 261 2.39 23.20 13.67
C PRO A 261 3.03 24.60 13.65
N ASP A 262 2.94 25.29 12.51
CA ASP A 262 3.43 26.66 12.31
C ASP A 262 2.54 27.74 12.95
N LYS A 263 1.29 27.40 13.28
CA LYS A 263 0.33 28.29 13.96
C LYS A 263 0.19 27.99 15.46
N ALA A 264 1.08 27.16 16.00
CA ALA A 264 1.04 26.76 17.39
C ALA A 264 1.61 27.88 18.29
N PRO A 265 0.93 28.25 19.40
CA PRO A 265 1.48 29.15 20.40
C PRO A 265 2.72 28.54 21.08
N GLU A 266 3.59 29.40 21.64
CA GLU A 266 4.83 28.97 22.30
C GLU A 266 4.56 27.91 23.37
N GLY A 267 5.30 26.79 23.30
CA GLY A 267 5.15 25.65 24.20
C GLY A 267 4.09 24.60 23.83
N LYS A 268 3.24 24.83 22.81
CA LYS A 268 2.16 23.88 22.40
C LYS A 268 2.36 23.22 21.04
N LYS A 269 3.60 23.22 20.54
CA LYS A 269 3.94 22.63 19.23
C LYS A 269 3.66 21.12 19.16
N GLU A 270 3.85 20.40 20.26
CA GLU A 270 3.60 18.96 20.34
C GLU A 270 2.11 18.62 20.20
N GLU A 271 1.22 19.33 20.91
CA GLU A 271 -0.23 19.14 20.82
C GLU A 271 -0.76 19.37 19.38
N TYR A 272 -0.25 20.40 18.70
CA TYR A 272 -0.63 20.69 17.31
C TYR A 272 -0.13 19.61 16.34
N ASN A 273 1.07 19.07 16.57
CA ASN A 273 1.62 18.00 15.76
C ASN A 273 0.82 16.69 15.92
N GLU A 274 0.50 16.31 17.16
CA GLU A 274 -0.34 15.14 17.44
C GLU A 274 -1.73 15.27 16.81
N MET A 275 -2.35 16.45 16.94
CA MET A 275 -3.67 16.67 16.35
C MET A 275 -3.63 16.61 14.82
N SER A 276 -2.59 17.16 14.20
CA SER A 276 -2.37 17.07 12.74
C SER A 276 -2.21 15.62 12.27
N GLN A 277 -1.47 14.80 13.02
CA GLN A 277 -1.33 13.36 12.75
C GLN A 277 -2.66 12.62 12.87
N LYS A 278 -3.45 12.89 13.93
CA LYS A 278 -4.78 12.30 14.12
C LYS A 278 -5.74 12.67 12.98
N ILE A 279 -5.69 13.92 12.49
CA ILE A 279 -6.50 14.38 11.34
C ILE A 279 -6.13 13.61 10.07
N ASN A 280 -4.84 13.37 9.83
CA ASN A 280 -4.40 12.58 8.67
C ASN A 280 -4.85 11.13 8.77
N ALA A 281 -4.62 10.48 9.91
CA ALA A 281 -5.02 9.10 10.15
C ALA A 281 -6.53 8.90 9.99
N ALA A 282 -7.35 9.80 10.53
CA ALA A 282 -8.80 9.74 10.40
C ALA A 282 -9.27 9.87 8.94
N ALA A 283 -8.67 10.78 8.17
CA ALA A 283 -9.04 10.98 6.77
C ALA A 283 -8.67 9.77 5.91
N ASP A 284 -7.52 9.17 6.18
CA ASP A 284 -7.03 8.00 5.47
C ASP A 284 -7.91 6.78 5.81
N LEU A 285 -8.33 6.62 7.06
CA LEU A 285 -9.27 5.57 7.51
C LEU A 285 -10.63 5.69 6.80
N ILE A 286 -11.21 6.90 6.75
CA ILE A 286 -12.48 7.13 6.03
C ILE A 286 -12.31 6.86 4.53
N SER A 287 -11.21 7.29 3.93
CA SER A 287 -10.95 7.06 2.49
C SER A 287 -10.82 5.57 2.16
N ALA A 288 -10.13 4.81 3.02
CA ALA A 288 -9.97 3.37 2.88
C ALA A 288 -11.31 2.65 3.01
N PHE A 289 -12.14 3.04 3.99
CA PHE A 289 -13.47 2.47 4.21
C PHE A 289 -14.44 2.79 3.06
N LYS A 290 -14.40 4.01 2.52
CA LYS A 290 -15.28 4.47 1.43
C LYS A 290 -14.80 4.04 0.03
N GLY A 291 -13.53 3.71 -0.14
CA GLY A 291 -12.96 3.23 -1.41
C GLY A 291 -12.71 4.31 -2.46
N PHE A 292 -12.35 5.53 -2.03
CA PHE A 292 -12.09 6.69 -2.91
C PHE A 292 -10.61 7.06 -3.03
#